data_AF-A0A7C4Z8I6-F1
#
_entry.id   AF-A0A7C4Z8I6-F1
#
_cell.length_a   1.000
_cell.length_b   1.000
_cell.length_c   1.000
_cell.angle_alpha   90.00
_cell.angle_beta   90.00
_cell.angle_gamma   90.00
#
_symmetry.space_group_name_H-M   'P 1'
#
loop_
_entity.id
_entity.type
_entity.pdbx_description
1 polymer ?
#
loop_
_entity_poly.entity_id
_entity_poly.type
_entity_poly.pdbx_seq_one_letter_code
_entity_poly.pdbx_strand_id
1 'polypeptide(L)'
;MLPTNIYIQEQMIKLKLDVIMKYPRIKNQESKSFRTIEDLRYFYGISRKTFYKYLKRYKNSKQLGIKHKRTKIRRPQTNGKDRED
;
A
#
# COMPACT_ATOMS: atom_id res chain seq x y z
N MET A 1 -15.30 -17.78 2.77
CA MET A 1 -14.08 -17.24 3.39
C MET A 1 -13.13 -16.79 2.28
N LEU A 2 -12.55 -15.59 2.36
CA LEU A 2 -11.53 -15.15 1.40
C LEU A 2 -10.25 -15.97 1.59
N PRO A 3 -9.51 -16.32 0.51
CA PRO A 3 -8.20 -16.96 0.62
C PRO A 3 -7.30 -16.12 1.54
N THR A 4 -6.63 -16.77 2.49
CA THR A 4 -5.76 -16.14 3.50
C THR A 4 -4.76 -15.15 2.90
N ASN A 5 -4.22 -15.47 1.72
CA ASN A 5 -3.28 -14.60 1.01
C ASN A 5 -3.91 -13.26 0.56
N ILE A 6 -5.16 -13.27 0.10
CA ILE A 6 -5.86 -12.05 -0.35
C ILE A 6 -6.19 -11.16 0.86
N TYR A 7 -6.65 -11.76 1.95
CA TYR A 7 -6.95 -11.03 3.18
C TYR A 7 -5.71 -10.33 3.76
N ILE A 8 -4.57 -11.02 3.82
CA ILE A 8 -3.30 -10.44 4.30
C ILE A 8 -2.87 -9.26 3.41
N GLN A 9 -3.02 -9.38 2.08
CA GLN A 9 -2.71 -8.28 1.16
C GLN A 9 -3.60 -7.05 1.40
N GLU A 10 -4.91 -7.25 1.62
CA GLU A 10 -5.83 -6.15 1.92
C GLU A 10 -5.50 -5.45 3.24
N GLN A 11 -5.17 -6.20 4.30
CA GLN A 11 -4.76 -5.64 5.59
C GLN A 11 -3.47 -4.82 5.47
N MET A 12 -2.49 -5.33 4.71
CA MET A 12 -1.25 -4.61 4.42
C MET A 12 -1.49 -3.33 3.63
N ILE A 13 -2.46 -3.30 2.72
CA ILE A 13 -2.84 -2.10 1.97
C ILE A 13 -3.52 -1.07 2.87
N LYS A 14 -4.46 -1.50 3.72
CA LYS A 14 -5.12 -0.62 4.70
C LYS A 14 -4.12 0.04 5.63
N LEU A 15 -3.21 -0.74 6.20
CA LEU A 15 -2.16 -0.24 7.11
C LEU A 15 -1.27 0.81 6.41
N LYS A 16 -0.87 0.56 5.16
CA LYS A 16 -0.08 1.52 4.37
C LYS A 16 -0.82 2.85 4.16
N LEU A 17 -2.11 2.78 3.81
CA LEU A 17 -2.93 3.97 3.57
C LEU A 17 -3.15 4.76 4.86
N ASP A 18 -3.47 4.08 5.96
CA ASP A 18 -3.68 4.70 7.27
C ASP A 18 -2.47 5.51 7.73
N VAL A 19 -1.28 4.92 7.65
CA VAL A 19 -0.01 5.58 8.00
C VAL A 19 0.20 6.84 7.16
N ILE A 20 -0.04 6.75 5.85
CA ILE A 20 0.15 7.87 4.92
C ILE A 20 -0.88 8.98 5.15
N MET A 21 -2.13 8.63 5.44
CA MET A 21 -3.23 9.59 5.67
C MET A 21 -3.09 10.33 6.99
N LYS A 22 -2.51 9.69 8.02
CA LYS A 22 -2.26 10.31 9.32
C LYS A 22 -1.04 11.25 9.33
N TYR A 23 -0.04 11.01 8.48
CA TYR A 23 1.16 11.85 8.37
C TYR A 23 0.89 13.37 8.23
N PRO A 24 0.06 13.86 7.28
CA PRO A 24 -0.18 15.29 7.15
C PRO A 24 -0.86 15.90 8.38
N ARG A 25 -1.73 15.15 9.07
CA ARG A 25 -2.38 15.61 10.31
C ARG A 25 -1.38 15.82 11.44
N ILE A 26 -0.38 14.95 11.56
CA ILE A 26 0.71 15.11 12.54
C ILE A 26 1.56 16.33 12.17
N LYS A 27 1.89 16.49 10.88
CA LYS A 27 2.69 17.62 10.40
C LYS A 27 2.00 18.97 10.64
N ASN A 28 0.68 19.02 10.49
CA ASN A 28 -0.12 20.22 10.73
C ASN A 28 -0.53 20.40 12.21
N GLN A 29 -0.05 19.54 13.12
CA GLN A 29 -0.42 19.54 14.54
C GLN A 29 -1.93 19.33 14.82
N GLU A 30 -2.66 18.76 13.87
CA GLU A 30 -4.10 18.46 13.96
C GLU A 30 -4.37 17.04 14.49
N SER A 31 -3.32 16.25 14.66
CA SER A 31 -3.42 14.86 15.12
C SER A 31 -3.63 14.78 16.63
N LYS A 32 -4.82 14.31 17.04
CA LYS A 32 -5.14 14.00 18.45
C LYS A 32 -4.51 12.70 18.96
N SER A 33 -4.15 11.78 18.06
CA SER A 33 -3.75 10.40 18.43
C SER A 33 -2.25 10.14 18.40
N PHE A 34 -1.50 10.93 17.62
CA PHE A 34 -0.05 10.80 17.49
C PHE A 34 0.59 12.17 17.50
N ARG A 35 1.62 12.38 18.33
CA ARG A 35 2.28 13.67 18.51
C ARG A 35 3.45 13.84 17.54
N THR A 36 4.17 12.75 17.24
CA THR A 36 5.29 12.75 16.31
C THR A 36 5.19 11.65 15.25
N ILE A 37 6.01 11.76 14.20
CA ILE A 37 6.15 10.72 13.17
C ILE A 37 6.80 9.45 13.77
N GLU A 38 7.60 9.59 14.82
CA GLU A 38 8.22 8.46 15.51
C GLU A 38 7.19 7.62 16.25
N ASP A 39 6.25 8.27 16.96
CA ASP A 39 5.13 7.59 17.64
C ASP A 39 4.28 6.80 16.64
N LEU A 40 3.93 7.43 15.51
CA LEU A 40 3.17 6.79 14.44
C LEU A 40 3.92 5.54 13.92
N ARG A 41 5.21 5.68 13.64
CA ARG A 41 6.00 4.57 13.12
C ARG A 41 6.17 3.43 14.11
N TYR A 42 6.37 3.76 15.38
CA TYR A 42 6.49 2.78 16.45
C TYR A 42 5.17 2.01 16.62
N PHE A 43 4.04 2.72 16.67
CA PHE A 43 2.71 2.12 16.80
C PHE A 43 2.39 1.13 15.67
N TYR A 44 2.74 1.46 14.43
CA TYR A 44 2.52 0.59 13.27
C TYR A 44 3.65 -0.41 13.01
N GLY A 45 4.70 -0.45 13.86
CA GLY A 45 5.82 -1.39 13.72
C GLY A 45 6.63 -1.21 12.43
N ILE A 46 6.76 0.01 11.91
CA ILE A 46 7.41 0.28 10.63
C ILE A 46 8.74 1.03 10.75
N SER A 47 9.73 0.56 9.99
CA SER A 47 11.02 1.25 9.89
C SER A 47 10.91 2.63 9.22
N ARG A 48 11.90 3.50 9.47
CA ARG A 48 11.97 4.86 8.89
C ARG A 48 12.03 4.80 7.38
N LYS A 49 12.88 3.90 6.90
CA LYS A 49 13.07 3.62 5.47
C LYS A 49 11.76 3.17 4.81
N THR A 50 11.02 2.27 5.46
CA THR A 50 9.72 1.77 4.96
C THR A 50 8.68 2.90 4.89
N PHE A 51 8.60 3.72 5.93
CA PHE A 51 7.69 4.86 5.97
C PHE A 51 7.92 5.83 4.78
N TYR A 52 9.15 6.30 4.58
CA TYR A 52 9.45 7.21 3.48
C TYR A 52 9.29 6.56 2.10
N LYS A 53 9.55 5.25 1.99
CA LYS A 53 9.26 4.50 0.76
C LYS A 53 7.77 4.53 0.41
N TYR A 54 6.88 4.35 1.40
CA TYR A 54 5.44 4.43 1.19
C TYR A 54 4.99 5.85 0.85
N LEU A 55 5.48 6.85 1.59
CA LEU A 55 5.17 8.25 1.33
C LEU A 55 5.58 8.67 -0.09
N LYS A 56 6.78 8.27 -0.54
CA LYS A 56 7.25 8.52 -1.91
C LYS A 56 6.35 7.87 -2.95
N ARG A 57 5.97 6.60 -2.76
CA ARG A 57 5.07 5.87 -3.67
C ARG A 57 3.70 6.55 -3.76
N TYR A 58 3.14 7.00 -2.63
CA TYR A 58 1.86 7.68 -2.60
C TYR A 58 1.89 9.05 -3.31
N LYS A 59 2.94 9.83 -3.09
CA LYS A 59 3.14 11.10 -3.80
C LYS A 59 3.24 10.88 -5.31
N ASN A 60 4.04 9.90 -5.73
CA ASN A 60 4.17 9.54 -7.14
C ASN A 60 2.84 9.06 -7.74
N SER A 61 2.02 8.28 -7.02
CA SER A 61 0.70 7.86 -7.52
C SER A 61 -0.28 9.03 -7.68
N LYS A 62 -0.27 9.99 -6.74
CA LYS A 62 -1.07 11.22 -6.87
C LYS A 62 -0.61 12.08 -8.04
N GLN A 63 0.70 12.27 -8.17
CA GLN A 63 1.30 13.10 -9.22
C GLN A 63 1.08 12.53 -10.62
N LEU A 64 1.12 11.21 -10.77
CA LEU A 64 0.88 10.54 -12.06
C LEU A 64 -0.60 10.40 -12.41
N GLY A 65 -1.54 10.89 -11.59
CA GLY A 65 -2.98 10.71 -11.80
C GLY A 65 -3.41 9.23 -11.83
N ILE A 66 -2.54 8.32 -11.36
CA ILE A 66 -2.78 6.89 -11.37
C ILE A 66 -3.76 6.60 -10.23
N LYS A 67 -5.06 6.75 -10.50
CA LYS A 67 -6.08 5.92 -9.84
C LYS A 67 -5.53 4.50 -9.95
N HIS A 68 -5.37 3.77 -8.84
CA HIS A 68 -4.89 2.39 -8.85
C HIS A 68 -5.56 1.60 -9.98
N LYS A 69 -4.96 1.57 -11.16
CA LYS A 69 -5.35 0.66 -12.22
C LYS A 69 -4.91 -0.66 -11.62
N ARG A 70 -5.89 -1.44 -11.13
CA ARG A 70 -5.70 -2.86 -10.89
C ARG A 70 -4.84 -3.34 -12.05
N THR A 71 -3.58 -3.66 -11.77
CA THR A 71 -2.75 -4.32 -12.77
C THR A 71 -3.57 -5.54 -13.13
N LYS A 72 -4.13 -5.56 -14.34
CA LYS A 72 -4.70 -6.78 -14.90
C LYS A 72 -3.53 -7.75 -14.79
N ILE A 73 -3.58 -8.64 -13.80
CA ILE A 73 -2.65 -9.75 -13.66
C ILE A 73 -2.77 -10.41 -15.01
N ARG A 74 -1.77 -10.20 -15.88
CA ARG A 74 -1.71 -10.87 -17.16
C ARG A 74 -1.55 -12.33 -16.77
N ARG A 75 -2.65 -13.08 -16.83
CA ARG A 75 -2.59 -14.54 -16.75
C ARG A 75 -1.58 -14.95 -17.83
N PRO A 76 -0.63 -15.83 -17.54
CA PRO A 76 0.17 -16.41 -18.60
C PRO A 76 -0.79 -16.99 -19.63
N GLN A 77 -0.67 -16.54 -20.88
CA GLN A 77 -1.37 -17.18 -21.99
C GLN A 77 -0.74 -18.57 -22.13
N THR A 78 -1.45 -19.59 -21.66
CA THR A 78 -1.17 -20.95 -22.09
C THR A 78 -1.59 -21.02 -23.55
N ASN A 79 -0.61 -20.84 -24.46
CA ASN A 79 -0.81 -21.25 -25.84
C ASN A 79 -1.11 -22.75 -25.78
N GLY A 80 -2.31 -23.13 -26.22
CA GLY A 80 -2.70 -24.52 -26.33
C GLY A 80 -1.66 -25.25 -27.14
N LYS A 81 -0.90 -26.12 -26.49
CA LYS A 81 0.06 -26.99 -27.13
C LYS A 81 -0.74 -28.13 -27.75
N ASP A 82 -0.98 -27.94 -29.05
CA ASP A 82 -0.96 -28.93 -30.12
C ASP A 82 -1.79 -30.20 -29.92
N ARG A 83 -2.87 -30.30 -30.72
CA ARG A 83 -3.42 -31.60 -31.13
C ARG A 83 -2.40 -32.20 -32.12
N GLU A 84 -1.80 -33.32 -31.75
CA GLU A 84 -1.15 -34.23 -32.71
C GLU A 84 -2.12 -35.38 -32.98
N ASP A 85 -2.48 -35.48 -34.27
CA ASP A 85 -3.08 -36.55 -35.10
C ASP A 85 -3.79 -37.75 -34.44
#